data_AF-A0A1Y3G3J0-F1
#
_entry.id   AF-A0A1Y3G3J0-F1
#
_cell.length_a   1.000
_cell.length_b   1.000
_cell.length_c   1.000
_cell.angle_alpha   90.00
_cell.angle_beta   90.00
_cell.angle_gamma   90.00
#
_symmetry.space_group_name_H-M   'P 1'
#
loop_
_entity.id
_entity.type
_entity.pdbx_description
1 polymer ?
#
loop_
_entity_poly.entity_id
_entity_poly.type
_entity_poly.pdbx_seq_one_letter_code
_entity_poly.pdbx_strand_id
1 'polypeptide(L)'
;MSEKISYEPFFCFINKLKEEERKTGNRHLLDFHFYNATNIALSISKAISDIDNRENGIKSKLIQSFLDIKYKKELSLNEKTKRFEQLVQLISEVSVLQCVCNIDWPAGSTFEYEPKAPNGKRPEFKVETDNTTYIFEVKAPSLIDHKAKRTNNIFQMPYRYHSEIFKNVKELYGGVTLPKDNPIKDFLLSAQDKFSSFSKEKEVISILVVVWDSHMYEATAPLVNQFNGLLTENNWFGIEKIKDVDGVIVVNKMDYIINDLMSQHVTGIPGNIEIKQGDMPNVFAANVRGKKVPEFIISAFNSFDASHIKPEDWIGADYAPLDMVMWTQMPQIKKVSSEEFSNKIQIPYKQKLMITTTLTPPYLE
;
A
#
# COMPACT_ATOMS: atom_id res chain seq x y z
N MET A 1 30.86 2.83 12.41
CA MET A 1 31.35 2.06 11.25
C MET A 1 30.55 2.52 10.04
N SER A 2 31.18 2.99 8.97
CA SER A 2 30.46 3.29 7.72
C SER A 2 30.10 1.99 7.03
N GLU A 3 28.83 1.62 6.99
CA GLU A 3 28.38 0.49 6.17
C GLU A 3 28.79 0.73 4.71
N LYS A 4 29.56 -0.18 4.14
CA LYS A 4 29.83 -0.19 2.71
C LYS A 4 28.55 -0.63 2.02
N ILE A 5 27.82 0.33 1.44
CA ILE A 5 26.69 0.04 0.55
C ILE A 5 27.23 -0.81 -0.60
N SER A 6 26.71 -2.03 -0.74
CA SER A 6 27.02 -2.89 -1.87
C SER A 6 26.27 -2.40 -3.10
N TYR A 7 26.99 -1.91 -4.11
CA TYR A 7 26.41 -1.56 -5.41
C TYR A 7 26.22 -2.79 -6.32
N GLU A 8 26.52 -4.00 -5.83
CA GLU A 8 26.44 -5.22 -6.64
C GLU A 8 25.02 -5.49 -7.18
N PRO A 9 23.92 -5.35 -6.41
CA PRO A 9 22.58 -5.51 -6.95
C PRO A 9 22.27 -4.48 -8.04
N PHE A 10 22.72 -3.23 -7.87
CA PHE A 10 22.53 -2.15 -8.84
C PHE A 10 23.19 -2.50 -10.19
N PHE A 11 24.45 -2.92 -10.17
CA PHE A 11 25.16 -3.32 -11.39
C PHE A 11 24.61 -4.62 -12.00
N CYS A 12 24.18 -5.58 -11.18
CA CYS A 12 23.51 -6.79 -11.64
C CYS A 12 22.23 -6.45 -12.42
N PHE A 13 21.42 -5.53 -11.88
CA PHE A 13 20.21 -5.05 -12.52
C PHE A 13 20.49 -4.37 -13.87
N ILE A 14 21.45 -3.43 -13.92
CA ILE A 14 21.85 -2.76 -15.17
C ILE A 14 22.29 -3.77 -16.23
N ASN A 15 23.10 -4.77 -15.84
CA ASN A 15 23.60 -5.76 -16.78
C ASN A 15 22.47 -6.62 -17.36
N LYS A 16 21.53 -7.06 -16.52
CA LYS A 16 20.37 -7.82 -16.98
C LYS A 16 19.41 -6.98 -17.83
N LEU A 17 19.17 -5.72 -17.49
CA LEU A 17 18.37 -4.81 -18.32
C LEU A 17 18.99 -4.64 -19.72
N LYS A 18 20.31 -4.42 -19.80
CA LYS A 18 21.05 -4.36 -21.08
C LYS A 18 20.95 -5.67 -21.86
N GLU A 19 21.01 -6.81 -21.18
CA GLU A 19 20.90 -8.13 -21.81
C GLU A 19 19.50 -8.35 -22.40
N GLU A 20 18.45 -8.02 -21.65
CA GLU A 20 17.07 -8.13 -22.12
C GLU A 20 16.75 -7.15 -23.26
N GLU A 21 17.26 -5.92 -23.20
CA GLU A 21 17.13 -4.94 -24.29
C GLU A 21 17.82 -5.46 -25.57
N ARG A 22 19.03 -6.04 -25.46
CA ARG A 22 19.71 -6.67 -26.62
C ARG A 22 18.96 -7.88 -27.17
N LYS A 23 18.43 -8.75 -26.31
CA LYS A 23 17.72 -9.98 -26.72
C LYS A 23 16.39 -9.69 -27.39
N THR A 24 15.66 -8.69 -26.88
CA THR A 24 14.24 -8.51 -27.24
C THR A 24 13.97 -7.22 -28.00
N GLY A 25 14.91 -6.26 -28.01
CA GLY A 25 14.71 -4.91 -28.52
C GLY A 25 13.75 -4.06 -27.69
N ASN A 26 13.23 -4.57 -26.57
CA ASN A 26 12.27 -3.87 -25.72
C ASN A 26 12.96 -3.20 -24.55
N ARG A 27 12.39 -2.05 -24.14
CA ARG A 27 12.80 -1.32 -22.94
C ARG A 27 11.95 -1.72 -21.74
N HIS A 28 12.58 -1.73 -20.57
CA HIS A 28 11.91 -1.92 -19.30
C HIS A 28 11.45 -0.57 -18.71
N LEU A 29 10.39 -0.57 -17.90
CA LEU A 29 9.89 0.65 -17.23
C LEU A 29 10.94 1.30 -16.32
N LEU A 30 11.89 0.49 -15.81
CA LEU A 30 12.97 0.95 -14.92
C LEU A 30 14.26 1.35 -15.66
N ASP A 31 14.34 1.23 -16.99
CA ASP A 31 15.57 1.53 -17.74
C ASP A 31 16.09 2.92 -17.42
N PHE A 32 15.22 3.93 -17.51
CA PHE A 32 15.57 5.31 -17.19
C PHE A 32 16.16 5.43 -15.78
N HIS A 33 15.55 4.79 -14.79
CA HIS A 33 15.94 4.91 -13.40
C HIS A 33 17.32 4.30 -13.11
N PHE A 34 17.59 3.11 -13.66
CA PHE A 34 18.86 2.41 -13.44
C PHE A 34 19.99 2.99 -14.29
N TYR A 35 19.73 3.41 -15.53
CA TYR A 35 20.74 4.07 -16.36
C TYR A 35 21.17 5.43 -15.78
N ASN A 36 20.26 6.16 -15.14
CA ASN A 36 20.56 7.47 -14.54
C ASN A 36 20.85 7.40 -13.03
N ALA A 37 20.92 6.21 -12.44
CA ALA A 37 21.16 6.02 -11.01
C ALA A 37 20.24 6.88 -10.11
N THR A 38 18.96 7.00 -10.49
CA THR A 38 17.97 7.78 -9.73
C THR A 38 17.77 7.21 -8.32
N ASN A 39 17.25 8.02 -7.39
CA ASN A 39 17.03 7.62 -6.00
C ASN A 39 16.20 6.32 -5.87
N ILE A 40 15.18 6.15 -6.71
CA ILE A 40 14.37 4.92 -6.71
C ILE A 40 15.17 3.69 -7.11
N ALA A 41 16.06 3.78 -8.11
CA ALA A 41 16.91 2.65 -8.51
C ALA A 41 17.93 2.29 -7.43
N LEU A 42 18.52 3.30 -6.79
CA LEU A 42 19.43 3.10 -5.66
C LEU A 42 18.69 2.47 -4.46
N SER A 43 17.47 2.94 -4.17
CA SER A 43 16.66 2.45 -3.05
C SER A 43 16.18 1.01 -3.28
N ILE A 44 15.72 0.68 -4.49
CA ILE A 44 15.40 -0.71 -4.87
C ILE A 44 16.62 -1.61 -4.71
N SER A 45 17.80 -1.15 -5.18
CA SER A 45 19.03 -1.93 -5.11
C SER A 45 19.48 -2.17 -3.67
N LYS A 46 19.40 -1.14 -2.82
CA LYS A 46 19.66 -1.27 -1.38
C LYS A 46 18.71 -2.27 -0.73
N ALA A 47 17.40 -2.12 -0.97
CA ALA A 47 16.39 -3.00 -0.39
C ALA A 47 16.60 -4.46 -0.78
N ILE A 48 16.88 -4.74 -2.06
CA ILE A 48 17.20 -6.11 -2.50
C ILE A 48 18.46 -6.63 -1.80
N SER A 49 19.49 -5.79 -1.61
CA SER A 49 20.69 -6.18 -0.87
C SER A 49 20.39 -6.53 0.58
N ASP A 50 19.60 -5.68 1.26
CA ASP A 50 19.27 -5.85 2.68
C ASP A 50 18.47 -7.15 2.88
N ILE A 51 17.56 -7.46 1.97
CA ILE A 51 16.77 -8.70 1.97
C ILE A 51 17.66 -9.93 1.70
N ASP A 52 18.54 -9.88 0.69
CA ASP A 52 19.43 -11.01 0.33
C ASP A 52 20.44 -11.32 1.44
N ASN A 53 20.82 -10.32 2.25
CA ASN A 53 21.66 -10.52 3.43
C ASN A 53 20.97 -11.33 4.54
N ARG A 54 19.63 -11.35 4.58
CA ARG A 54 18.84 -12.16 5.53
C ARG A 54 18.49 -13.53 5.00
N GLU A 55 18.27 -13.66 3.69
CA GLU A 55 17.97 -14.93 3.03
C GLU A 55 18.70 -15.03 1.69
N ASN A 56 19.68 -15.93 1.67
CA ASN A 56 20.56 -16.12 0.52
C ASN A 56 19.80 -16.53 -0.75
N GLY A 57 20.03 -15.79 -1.84
CA GLY A 57 19.56 -16.16 -3.17
C GLY A 57 18.21 -15.54 -3.54
N ILE A 58 17.58 -14.75 -2.65
CA ILE A 58 16.40 -13.95 -2.99
C ILE A 58 16.74 -12.95 -4.09
N LYS A 59 17.92 -12.32 -4.06
CA LYS A 59 18.30 -11.25 -5.00
C LYS A 59 18.02 -11.61 -6.45
N SER A 60 18.44 -12.80 -6.87
CA SER A 60 18.24 -13.25 -8.25
C SER A 60 16.76 -13.42 -8.60
N LYS A 61 15.93 -13.89 -7.65
CA LYS A 61 14.48 -14.04 -7.82
C LYS A 61 13.81 -12.68 -7.93
N LEU A 62 14.06 -11.76 -6.99
CA LEU A 62 13.48 -10.41 -7.03
C LEU A 62 13.85 -9.66 -8.30
N ILE A 63 15.13 -9.67 -8.68
CA ILE A 63 15.57 -9.04 -9.94
C ILE A 63 14.84 -9.66 -11.13
N GLN A 64 14.67 -11.00 -11.15
CA GLN A 64 13.92 -11.65 -12.22
C GLN A 64 12.44 -11.23 -12.24
N SER A 65 11.79 -11.15 -11.08
CA SER A 65 10.40 -10.69 -10.96
C SER A 65 10.22 -9.29 -11.56
N PHE A 66 11.19 -8.39 -11.37
CA PHE A 66 11.16 -7.08 -12.02
C PHE A 66 11.25 -7.21 -13.54
N LEU A 67 12.23 -7.95 -14.06
CA LEU A 67 12.46 -8.11 -15.50
C LEU A 67 11.27 -8.76 -16.22
N ASP A 68 10.50 -9.59 -15.51
CA ASP A 68 9.30 -10.24 -16.04
C ASP A 68 8.14 -9.26 -16.26
N ILE A 69 8.19 -8.05 -15.69
CA ILE A 69 7.24 -6.95 -15.94
C ILE A 69 7.60 -6.27 -17.26
N LYS A 70 7.32 -6.98 -18.36
CA LYS A 70 7.68 -6.52 -19.70
C LYS A 70 6.83 -5.35 -20.15
N TYR A 71 7.49 -4.31 -20.65
CA TYR A 71 6.86 -3.21 -21.36
C TYR A 71 7.12 -3.33 -22.86
N LYS A 72 6.08 -3.12 -23.67
CA LYS A 72 6.20 -2.99 -25.12
C LYS A 72 5.52 -1.72 -25.57
N LYS A 73 6.09 -1.06 -26.58
CA LYS A 73 5.60 0.24 -27.06
C LYS A 73 4.18 0.13 -27.63
N GLU A 74 3.85 -1.00 -28.25
CA GLU A 74 2.58 -1.26 -28.93
C GLU A 74 1.43 -1.60 -27.98
N LEU A 75 1.70 -1.81 -26.68
CA LEU A 75 0.64 -2.10 -25.71
C LEU A 75 -0.41 -1.00 -25.68
N SER A 76 -1.66 -1.39 -25.51
CA SER A 76 -2.77 -0.47 -25.25
C SER A 76 -2.54 0.30 -23.93
N LEU A 77 -3.22 1.44 -23.77
CA LEU A 77 -3.11 2.22 -22.54
C LEU A 77 -3.49 1.39 -21.30
N ASN A 78 -4.56 0.59 -21.38
CA ASN A 78 -4.99 -0.29 -20.29
C ASN A 78 -3.93 -1.33 -19.92
N GLU A 79 -3.27 -1.94 -20.90
CA GLU A 79 -2.19 -2.88 -20.63
C GLU A 79 -0.98 -2.19 -20.01
N LYS A 80 -0.61 -0.99 -20.48
CA LYS A 80 0.47 -0.19 -19.89
C LYS A 80 0.17 0.16 -18.43
N THR A 81 -1.05 0.59 -18.13
CA THR A 81 -1.53 0.83 -16.76
C THR A 81 -1.37 -0.41 -15.89
N LYS A 82 -1.82 -1.58 -16.36
CA LYS A 82 -1.67 -2.83 -15.62
C LYS A 82 -0.20 -3.20 -15.35
N ARG A 83 0.70 -3.00 -16.32
CA ARG A 83 2.15 -3.24 -16.12
C ARG A 83 2.74 -2.28 -15.10
N PHE A 84 2.32 -1.02 -15.12
CA PHE A 84 2.74 -0.04 -14.13
C PHE A 84 2.24 -0.40 -12.72
N GLU A 85 0.98 -0.82 -12.58
CA GLU A 85 0.45 -1.27 -11.30
C GLU A 85 1.15 -2.55 -10.79
N GLN A 86 1.50 -3.48 -11.68
CA GLN A 86 2.35 -4.64 -11.33
C GLN A 86 3.72 -4.20 -10.81
N LEU A 87 4.34 -3.18 -11.42
CA LEU A 87 5.61 -2.64 -10.96
C LEU A 87 5.47 -1.99 -9.58
N VAL A 88 4.40 -1.23 -9.34
CA VAL A 88 4.13 -0.62 -8.03
C VAL A 88 3.90 -1.70 -6.96
N GLN A 89 3.16 -2.78 -7.28
CA GLN A 89 3.00 -3.93 -6.40
C GLN A 89 4.34 -4.55 -6.03
N LEU A 90 5.21 -4.83 -7.01
CA LEU A 90 6.51 -5.46 -6.74
C LEU A 90 7.45 -4.56 -5.93
N ILE A 91 7.45 -3.24 -6.19
CA ILE A 91 8.23 -2.30 -5.36
C ILE A 91 7.67 -2.23 -3.94
N SER A 92 6.35 -2.29 -3.79
CA SER A 92 5.67 -2.32 -2.48
C SER A 92 6.04 -3.58 -1.69
N GLU A 93 6.10 -4.74 -2.36
CA GLU A 93 6.61 -5.99 -1.77
C GLU A 93 8.05 -5.80 -1.28
N VAL A 94 8.97 -5.37 -2.14
CA VAL A 94 10.37 -5.16 -1.77
C VAL A 94 10.53 -4.18 -0.60
N SER A 95 9.76 -3.09 -0.58
CA SER A 95 9.73 -2.12 0.51
C SER A 95 9.32 -2.76 1.85
N VAL A 96 8.24 -3.55 1.84
CA VAL A 96 7.74 -4.23 3.04
C VAL A 96 8.71 -5.33 3.50
N LEU A 97 9.24 -6.13 2.57
CA LEU A 97 10.20 -7.19 2.90
C LEU A 97 11.48 -6.61 3.50
N GLN A 98 11.98 -5.49 2.99
CA GLN A 98 13.11 -4.78 3.59
C GLN A 98 12.79 -4.37 5.03
N CYS A 99 11.61 -3.78 5.28
CA CYS A 99 11.17 -3.44 6.63
C CYS A 99 11.19 -4.66 7.55
N VAL A 100 10.58 -5.78 7.12
CA VAL A 100 10.55 -7.03 7.90
C VAL A 100 11.96 -7.57 8.16
N CYS A 101 12.85 -7.56 7.17
CA CYS A 101 14.24 -7.99 7.31
C CYS A 101 15.05 -7.12 8.30
N ASN A 102 14.68 -5.85 8.44
CA ASN A 102 15.36 -4.89 9.30
C ASN A 102 14.82 -4.87 10.74
N ILE A 103 13.78 -5.64 11.05
CA ILE A 103 13.33 -5.84 12.43
C ILE A 103 14.43 -6.58 13.22
N ASP A 104 14.60 -6.18 14.49
CA ASP A 104 15.48 -6.84 15.46
C ASP A 104 14.85 -8.17 15.94
N TRP A 105 14.82 -9.15 15.05
CA TRP A 105 14.33 -10.49 15.35
C TRP A 105 15.23 -11.22 16.38
N PRO A 106 14.67 -12.12 17.20
CA PRO A 106 15.45 -12.98 18.09
C PRO A 106 16.60 -13.69 17.38
N ALA A 107 17.70 -13.91 18.09
CA ALA A 107 18.84 -14.65 17.55
C ALA A 107 18.39 -16.07 17.14
N GLY A 108 18.86 -16.54 15.98
CA GLY A 108 18.46 -17.83 15.43
C GLY A 108 17.19 -17.80 14.56
N SER A 109 16.54 -16.65 14.41
CA SER A 109 15.38 -16.52 13.52
C SER A 109 15.76 -16.83 12.06
N THR A 110 14.89 -17.53 11.35
CA THR A 110 15.05 -17.87 9.94
C THR A 110 14.04 -17.11 9.08
N PHE A 111 14.39 -16.91 7.82
CA PHE A 111 13.62 -16.14 6.85
C PHE A 111 13.37 -17.00 5.62
N GLU A 112 12.16 -16.96 5.09
CA GLU A 112 11.78 -17.67 3.86
C GLU A 112 10.90 -16.77 2.97
N TYR A 113 11.35 -16.54 1.74
CA TYR A 113 10.65 -15.81 0.69
C TYR A 113 9.80 -16.75 -0.15
N GLU A 114 8.53 -16.38 -0.30
CA GLU A 114 7.53 -17.19 -0.96
C GLU A 114 7.46 -18.65 -0.44
N PRO A 115 7.34 -18.86 0.90
CA PRO A 115 7.32 -20.18 1.49
C PRO A 115 6.20 -21.02 0.88
N LYS A 116 6.53 -22.27 0.56
CA LYS A 116 5.56 -23.15 -0.08
C LYS A 116 4.60 -23.72 0.96
N ALA A 117 3.38 -23.18 1.00
CA ALA A 117 2.34 -23.73 1.85
C ALA A 117 1.85 -25.11 1.33
N PRO A 118 1.30 -25.98 2.20
CA PRO A 118 0.70 -27.26 1.80
C PRO A 118 -0.32 -27.19 0.66
N ASN A 119 -1.11 -26.11 0.58
CA ASN A 119 -2.08 -25.90 -0.50
C ASN A 119 -1.45 -25.35 -1.80
N GLY A 120 -0.12 -25.21 -1.86
CA GLY A 120 0.63 -24.69 -2.99
C GLY A 120 0.61 -23.16 -3.11
N LYS A 121 -0.13 -22.46 -2.24
CA LYS A 121 -0.09 -20.99 -2.17
C LYS A 121 1.19 -20.54 -1.46
N ARG A 122 1.58 -19.30 -1.72
CA ARG A 122 2.83 -18.71 -1.25
C ARG A 122 2.53 -17.32 -0.71
N PRO A 123 2.47 -17.11 0.61
CA PRO A 123 2.55 -15.75 1.16
C PRO A 123 3.90 -15.14 0.77
N GLU A 124 4.04 -13.82 0.80
CA GLU A 124 5.27 -13.19 0.30
C GLU A 124 6.47 -13.48 1.22
N PHE A 125 6.26 -13.61 2.54
CA PHE A 125 7.38 -13.80 3.46
C PHE A 125 6.99 -14.56 4.73
N LYS A 126 7.92 -15.35 5.26
CA LYS A 126 7.81 -16.01 6.58
C LYS A 126 9.08 -15.75 7.39
N VAL A 127 8.88 -15.51 8.68
CA VAL A 127 9.95 -15.45 9.68
C VAL A 127 9.65 -16.46 10.78
N GLU A 128 10.56 -17.40 11.04
CA GLU A 128 10.41 -18.35 12.14
C GLU A 128 11.38 -18.00 13.27
N THR A 129 10.84 -17.82 14.48
CA THR A 129 11.61 -17.73 15.73
C THR A 129 11.61 -19.08 16.45
N ASP A 130 12.03 -19.21 17.70
CA ASP A 130 11.89 -20.50 18.41
C ASP A 130 10.41 -20.89 18.60
N ASN A 131 9.58 -19.96 19.07
CA ASN A 131 8.22 -20.24 19.54
C ASN A 131 7.12 -19.81 18.57
N THR A 132 7.42 -18.87 17.66
CA THR A 132 6.40 -18.21 16.83
C THR A 132 6.84 -18.19 15.37
N THR A 133 5.90 -18.49 14.48
CA THR A 133 6.02 -18.25 13.03
C THR A 133 5.25 -16.97 12.69
N TYR A 134 5.90 -16.04 12.02
CA TYR A 134 5.29 -14.83 11.48
C TYR A 134 5.14 -14.96 9.98
N ILE A 135 3.96 -14.67 9.46
CA ILE A 135 3.67 -14.79 8.03
C ILE A 135 3.15 -13.47 7.51
N PHE A 136 3.70 -13.00 6.40
CA PHE A 136 3.35 -11.72 5.81
C PHE A 136 2.79 -11.90 4.41
N GLU A 137 1.64 -11.28 4.17
CA GLU A 137 1.10 -11.07 2.83
C GLU A 137 1.23 -9.58 2.47
N VAL A 138 1.62 -9.23 1.25
CA VAL A 138 1.73 -7.84 0.79
C VAL A 138 0.78 -7.55 -0.36
N LYS A 139 0.03 -6.46 -0.26
CA LYS A 139 -0.89 -5.98 -1.31
C LYS A 139 -0.74 -4.49 -1.57
N ALA A 140 -0.78 -4.13 -2.84
CA ALA A 140 -0.89 -2.78 -3.33
C ALA A 140 -2.11 -2.71 -4.28
N PRO A 141 -3.14 -1.92 -3.97
CA PRO A 141 -4.30 -1.77 -4.84
C PRO A 141 -3.98 -1.08 -6.17
N SER A 142 -4.70 -1.47 -7.22
CA SER A 142 -4.90 -0.64 -8.41
C SER A 142 -5.72 0.60 -8.04
N LEU A 143 -5.07 1.77 -7.96
CA LEU A 143 -5.70 3.05 -7.60
C LEU A 143 -5.81 4.03 -8.75
N ILE A 144 -5.25 3.78 -9.94
CA ILE A 144 -5.22 4.80 -11.01
C ILE A 144 -6.64 5.25 -11.40
N ASP A 145 -7.53 4.30 -11.71
CA ASP A 145 -8.93 4.61 -12.03
C ASP A 145 -9.69 5.17 -10.82
N HIS A 146 -9.32 4.76 -9.60
CA HIS A 146 -9.96 5.25 -8.39
C HIS A 146 -9.61 6.72 -8.12
N LYS A 147 -8.33 7.08 -8.27
CA LYS A 147 -7.83 8.46 -8.20
C LYS A 147 -8.52 9.34 -9.23
N ALA A 148 -8.72 8.86 -10.45
CA ALA A 148 -9.47 9.60 -11.48
C ALA A 148 -10.93 9.85 -11.05
N LYS A 149 -11.62 8.84 -10.48
CA LYS A 149 -12.98 8.99 -9.95
C LYS A 149 -13.04 9.96 -8.78
N ARG A 150 -12.09 9.88 -7.84
CA ARG A 150 -11.94 10.82 -6.71
C ARG A 150 -11.80 12.26 -7.19
N THR A 151 -10.99 12.49 -8.23
CA THR A 151 -10.84 13.83 -8.83
C THR A 151 -12.11 14.31 -9.53
N ASN A 152 -12.90 13.43 -10.13
CA ASN A 152 -14.06 13.84 -10.94
C ASN A 152 -15.36 13.96 -10.15
N ASN A 153 -15.57 13.12 -9.14
CA ASN A 153 -16.80 13.14 -8.35
C ASN A 153 -16.76 14.22 -7.26
N ILE A 154 -17.94 14.72 -6.89
CA ILE A 154 -18.11 15.67 -5.79
C ILE A 154 -18.19 14.91 -4.46
N PHE A 155 -18.89 13.79 -4.43
CA PHE A 155 -19.07 12.98 -3.24
C PHE A 155 -18.19 11.74 -3.25
N GLN A 156 -17.71 11.36 -2.07
CA GLN A 156 -17.02 10.13 -1.81
C GLN A 156 -17.51 9.50 -0.51
N MET A 157 -17.74 8.20 -0.57
CA MET A 157 -18.15 7.38 0.56
C MET A 157 -16.98 6.46 0.94
N PRO A 158 -16.42 6.59 2.15
CA PRO A 158 -15.20 5.85 2.50
C PRO A 158 -15.43 4.41 2.94
N TYR A 159 -16.62 4.10 3.43
CA TYR A 159 -17.02 2.76 3.83
C TYR A 159 -18.45 2.44 3.39
N ARG A 160 -18.87 1.19 3.58
CA ARG A 160 -20.16 0.70 3.11
C ARG A 160 -21.32 1.36 3.86
N TYR A 161 -22.31 1.87 3.13
CA TYR A 161 -23.58 2.34 3.67
C TYR A 161 -24.75 1.49 3.20
N HIS A 162 -25.95 1.77 3.71
CA HIS A 162 -27.18 1.24 3.13
C HIS A 162 -27.29 1.65 1.64
N SER A 163 -27.71 0.72 0.78
CA SER A 163 -27.71 0.88 -0.68
C SER A 163 -28.50 2.10 -1.17
N GLU A 164 -29.56 2.47 -0.43
CA GLU A 164 -30.40 3.63 -0.72
C GLU A 164 -29.67 4.97 -0.59
N ILE A 165 -28.75 5.10 0.37
CA ILE A 165 -27.96 6.33 0.56
C ILE A 165 -27.08 6.57 -0.69
N PHE A 166 -26.43 5.52 -1.20
CA PHE A 166 -25.63 5.62 -2.41
C PHE A 166 -26.45 6.01 -3.63
N LYS A 167 -27.64 5.42 -3.78
CA LYS A 167 -28.55 5.72 -4.89
C LYS A 167 -28.98 7.19 -4.85
N ASN A 168 -29.40 7.68 -3.69
CA ASN A 168 -29.86 9.06 -3.51
C ASN A 168 -28.73 10.06 -3.79
N VAL A 169 -27.52 9.84 -3.26
CA VAL A 169 -26.37 10.73 -3.52
C VAL A 169 -25.98 10.72 -5.00
N LYS A 170 -25.99 9.55 -5.64
CA LYS A 170 -25.69 9.44 -7.07
C LYS A 170 -26.72 10.15 -7.95
N GLU A 171 -28.01 10.03 -7.61
CA GLU A 171 -29.10 10.71 -8.32
C GLU A 171 -29.05 12.23 -8.15
N LEU A 172 -28.73 12.72 -6.94
CA LEU A 172 -28.67 14.15 -6.64
C LEU A 172 -27.46 14.86 -7.23
N TYR A 173 -26.31 14.20 -7.29
CA TYR A 173 -25.02 14.85 -7.61
C TYR A 173 -24.33 14.31 -8.87
N GLY A 174 -24.98 13.41 -9.60
CA GLY A 174 -24.48 12.88 -10.88
C GLY A 174 -23.27 11.93 -10.77
N GLY A 175 -22.70 11.74 -9.58
CA GLY A 175 -21.55 10.85 -9.37
C GLY A 175 -21.14 10.73 -7.91
N VAL A 176 -20.69 9.53 -7.52
CA VAL A 176 -20.15 9.22 -6.19
C VAL A 176 -18.95 8.29 -6.33
N THR A 177 -17.88 8.59 -5.62
CA THR A 177 -16.74 7.68 -5.46
C THR A 177 -17.10 6.65 -4.40
N LEU A 178 -17.22 5.40 -4.83
CA LEU A 178 -17.59 4.28 -3.96
C LEU A 178 -16.42 3.85 -3.07
N PRO A 179 -16.72 3.21 -1.92
CA PRO A 179 -15.70 2.65 -1.03
C PRO A 179 -14.80 1.62 -1.71
N LYS A 180 -13.60 1.43 -1.15
CA LYS A 180 -12.64 0.37 -1.55
C LYS A 180 -12.72 -0.87 -0.66
N ASP A 181 -13.84 -1.05 0.03
CA ASP A 181 -14.14 -2.18 0.90
C ASP A 181 -14.09 -3.54 0.19
N ASN A 182 -14.59 -3.65 -1.04
CA ASN A 182 -14.53 -4.89 -1.81
C ASN A 182 -13.09 -5.33 -2.14
N PRO A 183 -12.22 -4.46 -2.71
CA PRO A 183 -10.80 -4.77 -2.86
C PRO A 183 -10.10 -5.21 -1.56
N ILE A 184 -10.37 -4.52 -0.45
CA ILE A 184 -9.77 -4.87 0.85
C ILE A 184 -10.27 -6.23 1.34
N LYS A 185 -11.56 -6.52 1.20
CA LYS A 185 -12.14 -7.84 1.47
C LYS A 185 -11.51 -8.92 0.60
N ASP A 186 -11.27 -8.66 -0.69
CA ASP A 186 -10.63 -9.62 -1.60
C ASP A 186 -9.16 -9.86 -1.21
N PHE A 187 -8.46 -8.84 -0.71
CA PHE A 187 -7.12 -8.99 -0.13
C PHE A 187 -7.12 -9.86 1.13
N LEU A 188 -8.06 -9.62 2.05
CA LEU A 188 -8.20 -10.43 3.25
C LEU A 188 -8.51 -11.90 2.92
N LEU A 189 -9.36 -12.15 1.94
CA LEU A 189 -9.64 -13.52 1.46
C LEU A 189 -8.40 -14.17 0.85
N SER A 190 -7.66 -13.44 0.02
CA SER A 190 -6.40 -13.94 -0.55
C SER A 190 -5.37 -14.26 0.54
N ALA A 191 -5.28 -13.42 1.57
CA ALA A 191 -4.39 -13.62 2.70
C ALA A 191 -4.82 -14.82 3.55
N GLN A 192 -6.10 -14.91 3.90
CA GLN A 192 -6.71 -16.06 4.59
C GLN A 192 -6.39 -17.38 3.88
N ASP A 193 -6.57 -17.45 2.56
CA ASP A 193 -6.31 -18.66 1.79
C ASP A 193 -4.84 -19.08 1.84
N LYS A 194 -3.92 -18.10 1.88
CA LYS A 194 -2.48 -18.34 2.01
C LYS A 194 -2.10 -18.75 3.44
N PHE A 195 -2.63 -18.07 4.46
CA PHE A 195 -2.27 -18.26 5.87
C PHE A 195 -2.85 -19.55 6.47
N SER A 196 -4.07 -19.93 6.11
CA SER A 196 -4.78 -21.10 6.67
C SER A 196 -3.98 -22.41 6.61
N SER A 197 -3.07 -22.54 5.65
CA SER A 197 -2.25 -23.74 5.44
C SER A 197 -1.08 -23.87 6.43
N PHE A 198 -0.78 -22.81 7.19
CA PHE A 198 0.26 -22.80 8.21
C PHE A 198 -0.30 -23.08 9.62
N SER A 199 -1.61 -23.30 9.76
CA SER A 199 -2.30 -23.56 11.04
C SER A 199 -1.77 -24.74 11.86
N LYS A 200 -0.96 -25.63 11.26
CA LYS A 200 -0.33 -26.79 11.93
C LYS A 200 1.07 -26.52 12.48
N GLU A 201 1.63 -25.35 12.18
CA GLU A 201 2.90 -24.94 12.78
C GLU A 201 2.72 -24.60 14.26
N LYS A 202 3.79 -24.12 14.90
CA LYS A 202 3.74 -23.51 16.23
C LYS A 202 2.83 -22.27 16.25
N GLU A 203 2.95 -21.42 17.26
CA GLU A 203 2.16 -20.20 17.28
C GLU A 203 2.36 -19.38 15.99
N VAL A 204 1.34 -19.32 15.13
CA VAL A 204 1.39 -18.53 13.89
C VAL A 204 0.76 -17.17 14.10
N ILE A 205 1.45 -16.10 13.71
CA ILE A 205 0.92 -14.73 13.65
C ILE A 205 1.00 -14.27 12.19
N SER A 206 -0.16 -14.08 11.56
CA SER A 206 -0.28 -13.78 10.14
C SER A 206 -0.78 -12.36 9.91
N ILE A 207 -0.01 -11.59 9.16
CA ILE A 207 -0.18 -10.14 9.02
C ILE A 207 -0.35 -9.83 7.53
N LEU A 208 -1.46 -9.17 7.18
CA LEU A 208 -1.63 -8.59 5.86
C LEU A 208 -1.08 -7.16 5.88
N VAL A 209 -0.14 -6.85 4.98
CA VAL A 209 0.39 -5.51 4.79
C VAL A 209 -0.20 -4.93 3.50
N VAL A 210 -0.91 -3.81 3.60
CA VAL A 210 -1.52 -3.13 2.46
C VAL A 210 -0.81 -1.79 2.25
N VAL A 211 -0.02 -1.68 1.19
CA VAL A 211 0.61 -0.42 0.80
C VAL A 211 -0.43 0.45 0.10
N TRP A 212 -0.68 1.64 0.62
CA TRP A 212 -1.73 2.56 0.19
C TRP A 212 -1.19 3.96 -0.13
N ASP A 213 -2.04 4.81 -0.70
CA ASP A 213 -1.76 6.22 -0.95
C ASP A 213 -2.06 7.08 0.29
N SER A 214 -1.82 8.39 0.19
CA SER A 214 -2.06 9.36 1.27
C SER A 214 -3.52 9.47 1.73
N HIS A 215 -4.48 8.87 1.02
CA HIS A 215 -5.90 8.85 1.39
C HIS A 215 -6.18 7.62 2.27
N MET A 216 -5.45 7.52 3.38
CA MET A 216 -5.41 6.36 4.27
C MET A 216 -6.79 5.94 4.79
N TYR A 217 -7.70 6.89 4.99
CA TYR A 217 -9.10 6.65 5.38
C TYR A 217 -9.86 5.72 4.43
N GLU A 218 -9.50 5.69 3.14
CA GLU A 218 -10.10 4.77 2.15
C GLU A 218 -9.75 3.31 2.43
N ALA A 219 -8.62 3.07 3.11
CA ALA A 219 -8.18 1.75 3.57
C ALA A 219 -8.60 1.45 5.01
N THR A 220 -8.45 2.43 5.91
CA THR A 220 -8.70 2.21 7.35
C THR A 220 -10.20 2.14 7.65
N ALA A 221 -11.04 2.99 7.04
CA ALA A 221 -12.47 3.01 7.36
C ALA A 221 -13.15 1.65 7.05
N PRO A 222 -12.93 0.99 5.90
CA PRO A 222 -13.47 -0.35 5.67
C PRO A 222 -12.98 -1.43 6.63
N LEU A 223 -11.82 -1.25 7.26
CA LEU A 223 -11.25 -2.21 8.21
C LEU A 223 -11.86 -2.04 9.59
N VAL A 224 -11.92 -0.81 10.11
CA VAL A 224 -12.15 -0.56 11.55
C VAL A 224 -13.44 0.18 11.90
N ASN A 225 -14.27 0.55 10.91
CA ASN A 225 -15.55 1.19 11.20
C ASN A 225 -16.38 0.31 12.16
N GLN A 226 -16.87 0.86 13.27
CA GLN A 226 -17.55 0.06 14.30
C GLN A 226 -18.90 -0.51 13.85
N PHE A 227 -19.53 0.07 12.83
CA PHE A 227 -20.83 -0.39 12.34
C PHE A 227 -20.71 -1.56 11.35
N ASN A 228 -19.63 -1.61 10.56
CA ASN A 228 -19.45 -2.64 9.54
C ASN A 228 -18.00 -2.87 9.09
N GLY A 229 -17.02 -2.61 9.93
CA GLY A 229 -15.62 -2.82 9.61
C GLY A 229 -15.30 -4.30 9.45
N LEU A 230 -14.48 -4.62 8.47
CA LEU A 230 -14.07 -6.00 8.16
C LEU A 230 -13.30 -6.67 9.31
N LEU A 231 -12.69 -5.93 10.22
CA LEU A 231 -11.93 -6.47 11.35
C LEU A 231 -12.67 -6.34 12.69
N THR A 232 -13.94 -5.94 12.66
CA THR A 232 -14.79 -5.72 13.85
C THR A 232 -15.80 -6.84 14.04
N GLU A 233 -16.46 -6.89 15.21
CA GLU A 233 -17.54 -7.85 15.46
C GLU A 233 -18.74 -7.67 14.50
N ASN A 234 -18.96 -6.45 14.00
CA ASN A 234 -20.05 -6.12 13.08
C ASN A 234 -19.68 -6.32 11.60
N ASN A 235 -18.69 -7.17 11.31
CA ASN A 235 -18.23 -7.48 9.96
C ASN A 235 -19.40 -7.97 9.05
N TRP A 236 -19.68 -7.21 7.98
CA TRP A 236 -20.76 -7.49 7.02
C TRP A 236 -20.53 -8.71 6.11
N PHE A 237 -19.29 -9.17 5.99
CA PHE A 237 -18.87 -10.28 5.13
C PHE A 237 -18.83 -11.63 5.86
N GLY A 238 -18.64 -11.59 7.18
CA GLY A 238 -18.47 -12.72 8.09
C GLY A 238 -17.03 -12.89 8.54
N ILE A 239 -16.76 -12.56 9.81
CA ILE A 239 -15.41 -12.53 10.41
C ILE A 239 -14.69 -13.89 10.39
N GLU A 240 -15.43 -15.00 10.46
CA GLU A 240 -14.89 -16.37 10.38
C GLU A 240 -14.18 -16.67 9.05
N LYS A 241 -14.49 -15.91 7.99
CA LYS A 241 -13.88 -16.08 6.67
C LYS A 241 -12.48 -15.46 6.59
N ILE A 242 -12.03 -14.78 7.64
CA ILE A 242 -10.71 -14.12 7.71
C ILE A 242 -10.01 -14.41 9.05
N LYS A 243 -10.40 -15.51 9.70
CA LYS A 243 -9.94 -15.90 11.05
C LYS A 243 -8.44 -16.14 11.18
N ASP A 244 -7.76 -16.46 10.08
CA ASP A 244 -6.32 -16.72 10.06
C ASP A 244 -5.53 -15.46 9.70
N VAL A 245 -6.18 -14.28 9.61
CA VAL A 245 -5.53 -12.97 9.50
C VAL A 245 -5.59 -12.28 10.87
N ASP A 246 -4.45 -12.12 11.53
CA ASP A 246 -4.39 -11.59 12.90
C ASP A 246 -4.44 -10.06 12.95
N GLY A 247 -3.98 -9.40 11.89
CA GLY A 247 -4.08 -7.95 11.76
C GLY A 247 -3.67 -7.46 10.39
N VAL A 248 -3.96 -6.18 10.14
CA VAL A 248 -3.63 -5.49 8.90
C VAL A 248 -2.76 -4.27 9.20
N ILE A 249 -1.62 -4.14 8.52
CA ILE A 249 -0.82 -2.92 8.53
C ILE A 249 -1.05 -2.18 7.21
N VAL A 250 -1.62 -0.99 7.26
CA VAL A 250 -1.76 -0.09 6.11
C VAL A 250 -0.56 0.84 6.07
N VAL A 251 0.20 0.79 4.97
CA VAL A 251 1.45 1.54 4.80
C VAL A 251 1.26 2.70 3.82
N ASN A 252 1.44 3.94 4.29
CA ASN A 252 1.35 5.16 3.50
C ASN A 252 2.63 5.37 2.64
N LYS A 253 2.82 4.57 1.59
CA LYS A 253 4.03 4.62 0.75
C LYS A 253 3.78 4.70 -0.75
N MET A 254 2.56 4.44 -1.22
CA MET A 254 2.29 4.32 -2.65
C MET A 254 2.51 5.62 -3.42
N ASP A 255 2.13 6.77 -2.86
CA ASP A 255 2.35 8.07 -3.53
C ASP A 255 3.84 8.37 -3.69
N TYR A 256 4.68 8.01 -2.73
CA TYR A 256 6.13 8.17 -2.79
C TYR A 256 6.72 7.31 -3.92
N ILE A 257 6.34 6.02 -3.97
CA ILE A 257 6.77 5.10 -5.03
C ILE A 257 6.37 5.63 -6.42
N ILE A 258 5.11 6.04 -6.58
CA ILE A 258 4.61 6.54 -7.87
C ILE A 258 5.30 7.83 -8.27
N ASN A 259 5.44 8.80 -7.36
CA ASN A 259 6.07 10.08 -7.67
C ASN A 259 7.53 9.92 -8.09
N ASP A 260 8.27 9.03 -7.43
CA ASP A 260 9.65 8.73 -7.80
C ASP A 260 9.77 8.02 -9.15
N LEU A 261 8.90 7.03 -9.43
CA LEU A 261 8.83 6.38 -10.74
C LEU A 261 8.49 7.38 -11.86
N MET A 262 7.72 8.41 -11.56
CA MET A 262 7.37 9.47 -12.50
C MET A 262 8.42 10.59 -12.56
N SER A 263 9.50 10.49 -11.77
CA SER A 263 10.51 11.55 -11.60
C SER A 263 9.91 12.91 -11.20
N GLN A 264 8.76 12.87 -10.51
CA GLN A 264 8.08 14.04 -9.97
C GLN A 264 8.56 14.24 -8.53
N HIS A 265 9.78 14.77 -8.38
CA HIS A 265 10.32 15.02 -7.05
C HIS A 265 9.50 16.08 -6.33
N VAL A 266 8.83 15.67 -5.26
CA VAL A 266 8.29 16.61 -4.28
C VAL A 266 9.46 17.15 -3.47
N THR A 267 9.67 18.46 -3.52
CA THR A 267 10.80 19.12 -2.85
C THR A 267 10.81 18.77 -1.36
N GLY A 268 11.94 18.26 -0.85
CA GLY A 268 12.10 17.92 0.58
C GLY A 268 11.71 16.49 0.98
N ILE A 269 11.21 15.66 0.05
CA ILE A 269 10.88 14.26 0.31
C ILE A 269 11.93 13.37 -0.38
N PRO A 270 12.83 12.71 0.36
CA PRO A 270 13.79 11.81 -0.25
C PRO A 270 13.07 10.60 -0.85
N GLY A 271 13.35 10.34 -2.12
CA GLY A 271 12.74 9.29 -2.93
C GLY A 271 13.20 7.88 -2.59
N ASN A 272 12.88 7.43 -1.38
CA ASN A 272 13.26 6.13 -0.85
C ASN A 272 12.02 5.26 -0.58
N ILE A 273 12.10 4.00 -0.99
CA ILE A 273 11.05 2.99 -0.78
C ILE A 273 11.07 2.43 0.64
N GLU A 274 12.16 2.62 1.40
CA GLU A 274 12.32 2.15 2.77
C GLU A 274 11.24 2.73 3.70
N ILE A 275 10.65 1.87 4.53
CA ILE A 275 9.75 2.26 5.61
C ILE A 275 10.62 2.54 6.84
N LYS A 276 10.58 3.75 7.37
CA LYS A 276 11.44 4.17 8.49
C LYS A 276 10.68 4.96 9.54
N GLN A 277 11.26 4.99 10.74
CA GLN A 277 10.84 5.90 11.79
C GLN A 277 10.94 7.36 11.33
N GLY A 278 9.95 8.16 11.70
CA GLY A 278 9.86 9.57 11.31
C GLY A 278 9.31 9.83 9.89
N ASP A 279 9.02 8.78 9.12
CA ASP A 279 8.10 8.92 7.98
C ASP A 279 6.69 9.26 8.47
N MET A 280 5.82 9.64 7.53
CA MET A 280 4.38 9.70 7.76
C MET A 280 3.90 8.39 8.41
N PRO A 281 3.09 8.46 9.49
CA PRO A 281 2.77 7.27 10.24
C PRO A 281 1.91 6.30 9.42
N ASN A 282 2.09 5.02 9.68
CA ASN A 282 1.29 3.94 9.13
C ASN A 282 0.18 3.57 10.12
N VAL A 283 -0.73 2.69 9.72
CA VAL A 283 -1.87 2.31 10.57
C VAL A 283 -1.90 0.80 10.76
N PHE A 284 -2.01 0.36 12.02
CA PHE A 284 -2.27 -1.02 12.37
C PHE A 284 -3.75 -1.18 12.75
N ALA A 285 -4.43 -2.14 12.13
CA ALA A 285 -5.80 -2.52 12.44
C ALA A 285 -5.82 -3.97 12.91
N ALA A 286 -6.11 -4.18 14.20
CA ALA A 286 -6.22 -5.52 14.78
C ALA A 286 -7.50 -6.22 14.30
N ASN A 287 -7.41 -7.51 14.01
CA ASN A 287 -8.60 -8.35 13.87
C ASN A 287 -9.13 -8.68 15.27
N VAL A 288 -10.40 -8.38 15.57
CA VAL A 288 -11.00 -8.64 16.89
C VAL A 288 -10.98 -10.12 17.28
N ARG A 289 -10.91 -11.04 16.32
CA ARG A 289 -10.76 -12.50 16.54
C ARG A 289 -9.35 -13.01 16.27
N GLY A 290 -8.44 -12.13 15.86
CA GLY A 290 -7.05 -12.46 15.61
C GLY A 290 -6.25 -12.57 16.91
N LYS A 291 -5.07 -13.17 16.80
CA LYS A 291 -4.05 -13.13 17.85
C LYS A 291 -3.45 -11.74 17.94
N LYS A 292 -2.88 -11.43 19.10
CA LYS A 292 -2.20 -10.16 19.33
C LYS A 292 -0.91 -10.10 18.51
N VAL A 293 -0.84 -9.18 17.56
CA VAL A 293 0.40 -8.85 16.85
C VAL A 293 1.38 -8.17 17.83
N PRO A 294 2.63 -8.61 17.92
CA PRO A 294 3.61 -8.00 18.82
C PRO A 294 3.93 -6.54 18.50
N GLU A 295 4.10 -5.75 19.55
CA GLU A 295 4.36 -4.31 19.43
C GLU A 295 5.63 -3.99 18.65
N PHE A 296 6.68 -4.81 18.74
CA PHE A 296 7.92 -4.56 18.00
C PHE A 296 7.71 -4.60 16.48
N ILE A 297 6.72 -5.35 15.98
CA ILE A 297 6.36 -5.38 14.56
C ILE A 297 5.60 -4.11 14.20
N ILE A 298 4.57 -3.76 14.98
CA ILE A 298 3.76 -2.55 14.80
C ILE A 298 4.68 -1.30 14.79
N SER A 299 5.57 -1.23 15.77
CA SER A 299 6.56 -0.19 15.92
C SER A 299 7.55 -0.17 14.75
N ALA A 300 8.07 -1.31 14.28
CA ALA A 300 9.00 -1.34 13.15
C ALA A 300 8.40 -0.75 11.87
N PHE A 301 7.09 -0.97 11.65
CA PHE A 301 6.36 -0.35 10.56
C PHE A 301 6.00 1.12 10.80
N ASN A 302 6.45 1.77 11.87
CA ASN A 302 6.06 3.13 12.24
C ASN A 302 4.53 3.30 12.23
N SER A 303 3.83 2.28 12.75
CA SER A 303 2.37 2.24 12.72
C SER A 303 1.78 2.47 14.12
N PHE A 304 0.63 3.14 14.16
CA PHE A 304 -0.17 3.28 15.38
C PHE A 304 -1.49 2.51 15.24
N ASP A 305 -2.14 2.22 16.36
CA ASP A 305 -3.43 1.54 16.38
C ASP A 305 -4.55 2.43 15.78
N ALA A 306 -5.22 1.91 14.75
CA ALA A 306 -6.33 2.57 14.07
C ALA A 306 -7.47 3.00 15.00
N SER A 307 -7.69 2.28 16.11
CA SER A 307 -8.70 2.64 17.11
C SER A 307 -8.34 3.89 17.93
N HIS A 308 -7.08 4.32 17.86
CA HIS A 308 -6.56 5.47 18.60
C HIS A 308 -6.20 6.65 17.69
N ILE A 309 -6.68 6.70 16.44
CA ILE A 309 -6.46 7.85 15.55
C ILE A 309 -7.02 9.12 16.19
N LYS A 310 -6.15 10.10 16.43
CA LYS A 310 -6.54 11.42 16.92
C LYS A 310 -6.49 12.47 15.80
N PRO A 311 -7.23 13.58 15.91
CA PRO A 311 -7.18 14.67 14.94
C PRO A 311 -5.77 15.23 14.69
N GLU A 312 -4.91 15.24 15.71
CA GLU A 312 -3.51 15.65 15.60
C GLU A 312 -2.64 14.73 14.72
N ASP A 313 -3.07 13.49 14.47
CA ASP A 313 -2.34 12.55 13.60
C ASP A 313 -2.54 12.86 12.10
N TRP A 314 -3.38 13.83 11.74
CA TRP A 314 -3.77 14.15 10.35
C TRP A 314 -2.75 14.99 9.57
N ILE A 315 -1.52 15.12 10.07
CA ILE A 315 -0.49 15.96 9.46
C ILE A 315 0.03 15.26 8.20
N GLY A 316 -0.47 15.63 7.01
CA GLY A 316 0.07 15.22 5.70
C GLY A 316 -0.61 14.01 5.05
N ALA A 317 -1.54 13.35 5.74
CA ALA A 317 -2.38 12.29 5.20
C ALA A 317 -3.70 12.18 5.98
N ASP A 318 -4.72 11.64 5.31
CA ASP A 318 -6.08 11.58 5.83
C ASP A 318 -6.31 10.25 6.57
N TYR A 319 -6.06 10.20 7.89
CA TYR A 319 -6.12 8.95 8.65
C TYR A 319 -7.50 8.59 9.21
N ALA A 320 -8.27 9.59 9.67
CA ALA A 320 -9.53 9.35 10.37
C ALA A 320 -10.54 8.61 9.49
N PRO A 321 -11.26 7.61 10.03
CA PRO A 321 -12.44 7.07 9.37
C PRO A 321 -13.44 8.21 9.15
N LEU A 322 -13.78 8.45 7.88
CA LEU A 322 -14.73 9.50 7.50
C LEU A 322 -16.06 8.88 7.10
N ASP A 323 -17.13 9.55 7.48
CA ASP A 323 -18.48 9.15 7.09
C ASP A 323 -18.75 9.47 5.63
N MET A 324 -18.52 10.73 5.26
CA MET A 324 -18.72 11.20 3.90
C MET A 324 -17.73 12.32 3.61
N VAL A 325 -17.20 12.31 2.39
CA VAL A 325 -16.32 13.36 1.88
C VAL A 325 -17.03 14.10 0.78
N MET A 326 -17.15 15.42 0.93
CA MET A 326 -17.61 16.32 -0.12
C MET A 326 -16.44 17.17 -0.60
N TRP A 327 -16.08 17.00 -1.87
CA TRP A 327 -15.06 17.77 -2.54
C TRP A 327 -15.68 19.03 -3.14
N THR A 328 -15.34 20.20 -2.60
CA THR A 328 -15.81 21.49 -3.10
C THR A 328 -14.79 22.08 -4.07
N GLN A 329 -15.27 22.61 -5.21
CA GLN A 329 -14.45 23.48 -6.05
C GLN A 329 -14.55 24.90 -5.47
N MET A 330 -13.43 25.44 -4.99
CA MET A 330 -13.38 26.86 -4.68
C MET A 330 -13.44 27.64 -6.00
N PRO A 331 -14.28 28.68 -6.13
CA PRO A 331 -14.13 29.63 -7.22
C PRO A 331 -12.72 30.22 -7.12
N GLN A 332 -11.95 30.14 -8.20
CA GLN A 332 -10.65 30.80 -8.24
C GLN A 332 -10.89 32.29 -8.01
N ILE A 333 -10.41 32.82 -6.88
CA ILE A 333 -10.38 34.26 -6.66
C ILE A 333 -9.47 34.82 -7.74
N LYS A 334 -10.06 35.39 -8.80
CA LYS A 334 -9.32 36.12 -9.82
C LYS A 334 -8.60 37.28 -9.13
N LYS A 335 -7.30 37.13 -8.87
CA LYS A 335 -6.42 38.30 -8.84
C LYS A 335 -6.36 38.82 -10.28
N VAL A 336 -7.12 39.87 -10.54
CA VAL A 336 -7.02 40.70 -11.75
C VAL A 336 -6.06 41.84 -11.42
N SER A 337 -5.01 42.19 -12.16
CA SER A 337 -4.07 41.45 -13.00
C SER A 337 -2.66 42.05 -12.66
N SER A 338 -1.69 42.24 -13.54
CA SER A 338 -1.91 43.22 -14.61
C SER A 338 -1.89 42.62 -16.01
N GLU A 339 -1.01 41.68 -16.37
CA GLU A 339 -0.87 41.44 -17.83
C GLU A 339 -0.52 40.03 -18.34
N GLU A 340 0.26 39.19 -17.65
CA GLU A 340 0.94 38.09 -18.38
C GLU A 340 1.00 36.77 -17.60
N PHE A 341 -0.12 36.05 -17.49
CA PHE A 341 -0.07 34.60 -17.19
C PHE A 341 -0.42 33.78 -18.42
N SER A 342 0.09 34.22 -19.57
CA SER A 342 0.18 33.44 -20.79
C SER A 342 1.18 32.29 -20.59
N ASN A 343 0.70 31.15 -20.09
CA ASN A 343 0.79 29.84 -20.77
C ASN A 343 0.39 28.68 -19.84
N LYS A 344 -0.93 28.49 -19.76
CA LYS A 344 -1.72 27.25 -19.60
C LYS A 344 -0.97 25.97 -19.17
N ILE A 345 -1.21 25.52 -17.94
CA ILE A 345 -2.12 24.41 -17.54
C ILE A 345 -2.66 24.79 -16.15
N GLN A 346 -3.96 25.03 -16.01
CA GLN A 346 -4.61 25.23 -14.70
C GLN A 346 -5.30 23.93 -14.29
N ILE A 347 -4.79 23.27 -13.26
CA ILE A 347 -5.52 22.20 -12.57
C ILE A 347 -6.37 22.87 -11.47
N PRO A 348 -7.70 22.68 -11.43
CA PRO A 348 -8.52 23.25 -10.37
C PRO A 348 -8.17 22.63 -9.02
N TYR A 349 -7.91 23.46 -8.02
CA TYR A 349 -7.67 23.04 -6.64
C TYR A 349 -9.02 22.74 -5.96
N LYS A 350 -9.22 21.50 -5.49
CA LYS A 350 -10.41 21.11 -4.70
C LYS A 350 -10.08 21.16 -3.22
N GLN A 351 -10.99 21.69 -2.40
CA GLN A 351 -10.91 21.59 -0.94
C GLN A 351 -11.88 20.53 -0.41
N LYS A 352 -11.43 19.80 0.60
CA LYS A 352 -12.18 18.76 1.29
C LYS A 352 -13.06 19.39 2.38
N LEU A 353 -14.38 19.22 2.28
CA LEU A 353 -15.29 19.42 3.42
C LEU A 353 -15.59 18.06 4.04
N MET A 354 -15.23 17.90 5.31
CA MET A 354 -15.53 16.69 6.08
C MET A 354 -16.88 16.84 6.73
N ILE A 355 -17.78 15.88 6.46
CA ILE A 355 -19.07 15.78 7.14
C ILE A 355 -18.97 14.53 8.00
N THR A 356 -18.77 14.72 9.30
CA THR A 356 -18.87 13.67 10.32
C THR A 356 -20.28 13.72 10.90
N THR A 357 -21.05 12.66 10.74
CA THR A 357 -22.33 12.53 11.39
C THR A 357 -22.13 11.75 12.68
N THR A 358 -22.28 12.42 13.83
CA THR A 358 -22.52 11.70 15.09
C THR A 358 -23.94 11.14 15.04
N LEU A 359 -24.14 10.03 14.35
CA LEU A 359 -25.39 9.28 14.43
C LEU A 359 -25.42 8.60 15.80
N THR A 360 -26.10 9.21 16.76
CA THR A 360 -26.58 8.50 17.95
C THR A 360 -27.50 7.37 17.46
N PRO A 361 -27.29 6.11 17.85
CA PRO A 361 -28.09 5.01 17.32
C PRO A 361 -29.57 5.17 17.69
N PRO A 362 -30.51 5.09 16.74
CA PRO A 362 -31.95 5.17 17.03
C PRO A 362 -32.52 3.88 17.64
N TYR A 363 -31.69 3.01 18.22
CA TYR A 363 -32.11 1.71 18.80
C TYR A 363 -31.65 1.53 20.25
N LEU A 364 -31.57 2.63 21.00
CA LEU A 364 -31.49 2.63 22.45
C LEU A 364 -32.62 3.49 23.02
N GLU A 365 -33.85 3.02 22.84
CA GLU A 365 -35.00 3.28 23.74
C GLU A 365 -35.67 1.96 24.10
#